data_AF-A0A7C6KV37-F1
#
_entry.id   AF-A0A7C6KV37-F1
#
_cell.length_a   1.000
_cell.length_b   1.000
_cell.length_c   1.000
_cell.angle_alpha   90.00
_cell.angle_beta   90.00
_cell.angle_gamma   90.00
#
_symmetry.space_group_name_H-M   'P 1'
#
loop_
_entity.id
_entity.type
_entity.pdbx_description
1 polymer ?
#
loop_
_entity_poly.entity_id
_entity_poly.type
_entity_poly.pdbx_seq_one_letter_code
_entity_poly.pdbx_strand_id
1 'polypeptide(L)'
;MPEKLIRELMLFYRDDLRDLEELRVKMNEFRDFLNQPMDRTEKLANCDPEHDQSPKGDLPLKINDDWAQEFTKYTAWRSECYQKLQERAKLELELQTKVCNLIGKLPFQAVTLQPYLEEGLYQEFIGLSKALRAKMAEVLALDDVILPKLQMELEGIKLELHRLQNAQRTKNAYENLGPREARFIDKTK
;
A
#
# COMPACT_ATOMS: atom_id res chain seq x y z
N MET A 1 -27.60 15.36 -28.95
CA MET A 1 -26.76 16.52 -28.54
C MET A 1 -25.54 16.00 -27.81
N PRO A 2 -24.32 16.09 -28.38
CA PRO A 2 -23.07 15.65 -27.75
C PRO A 2 -22.80 16.37 -26.42
N GLU A 3 -23.26 17.61 -26.27
CA GLU A 3 -23.15 18.41 -25.04
C GLU A 3 -23.65 17.69 -23.78
N LYS A 4 -24.78 16.98 -23.85
CA LYS A 4 -25.34 16.28 -22.68
C LYS A 4 -24.39 15.19 -22.19
N LEU A 5 -23.81 14.42 -23.12
CA LEU A 5 -22.85 13.35 -22.79
C LEU A 5 -21.53 13.93 -22.29
N ILE A 6 -21.09 15.06 -22.83
CA ILE A 6 -19.89 15.75 -22.34
C ILE A 6 -20.10 16.29 -20.93
N ARG A 7 -21.27 16.87 -20.62
CA ARG A 7 -21.60 17.29 -19.26
C ARG A 7 -21.62 16.10 -18.28
N GLU A 8 -22.13 14.96 -18.71
CA GLU A 8 -22.10 13.72 -17.92
C GLU A 8 -20.67 13.24 -17.68
N LEU A 9 -19.82 13.22 -18.72
CA LEU A 9 -18.40 12.88 -18.60
C LEU A 9 -17.66 13.86 -17.67
N MET A 10 -17.99 15.14 -17.72
CA MET A 10 -17.42 16.15 -16.82
C MET A 10 -17.82 15.94 -15.36
N LEU A 11 -19.01 15.38 -15.07
CA LEU A 11 -19.37 15.00 -13.70
C LEU A 11 -18.45 13.91 -13.19
N PHE A 12 -18.20 12.87 -14.00
CA PHE A 12 -17.25 11.82 -13.64
C PHE A 12 -15.84 12.35 -13.42
N TYR A 13 -15.35 13.25 -14.28
CA TYR A 13 -14.02 13.86 -14.08
C TYR A 13 -13.93 14.68 -12.79
N ARG A 14 -15.01 15.34 -12.37
CA ARG A 14 -15.04 16.08 -11.09
C ARG A 14 -15.06 15.14 -9.89
N ASP A 15 -15.78 14.03 -9.98
CA ASP A 15 -15.80 13.01 -8.93
C ASP A 15 -14.43 12.31 -8.84
N ASP A 16 -13.81 11.97 -9.97
CA ASP A 16 -12.43 11.44 -10.01
C ASP A 16 -11.43 12.42 -9.41
N LEU A 17 -11.53 13.71 -9.71
CA LEU A 17 -10.66 14.72 -9.12
C LEU A 17 -10.78 14.77 -7.59
N ARG A 18 -11.99 14.60 -7.06
CA ARG A 18 -12.22 14.56 -5.61
C ARG A 18 -11.61 13.31 -5.00
N ASP A 19 -11.88 12.16 -5.60
CA ASP A 19 -11.38 10.87 -5.11
C ASP A 19 -9.85 10.80 -5.18
N LEU A 20 -9.23 11.34 -6.24
CA LEU A 20 -7.77 11.43 -6.38
C LEU A 20 -7.14 12.40 -5.37
N GLU A 21 -7.81 13.50 -5.03
CA GLU A 21 -7.33 14.41 -4.00
C GLU A 21 -7.38 13.76 -2.61
N GLU A 22 -8.47 13.05 -2.29
CA GLU A 22 -8.58 12.27 -1.05
C GLU A 22 -7.52 11.17 -0.99
N LEU A 23 -7.32 10.45 -2.10
CA LEU A 23 -6.24 9.47 -2.29
C LEU A 23 -4.88 10.09 -2.01
N ARG A 24 -4.59 11.25 -2.60
CA ARG A 24 -3.31 11.94 -2.36
C ARG A 24 -3.12 12.29 -0.89
N VAL A 25 -4.14 12.81 -0.21
CA VAL A 25 -4.05 13.17 1.21
C VAL A 25 -3.75 11.94 2.05
N LYS A 26 -4.52 10.86 1.87
CA LYS A 26 -4.34 9.61 2.62
C LYS A 26 -3.02 8.91 2.34
N MET A 27 -2.54 8.95 1.10
CA MET A 27 -1.22 8.43 0.75
C MET A 27 -0.09 9.23 1.41
N ASN A 28 -0.23 10.56 1.54
CA ASN A 28 0.74 11.37 2.28
C ASN A 28 0.70 11.06 3.78
N GLU A 29 -0.49 10.96 4.38
CA GLU A 29 -0.64 10.54 5.79
C GLU A 29 0.06 9.20 6.04
N PHE A 30 -0.18 8.22 5.16
CA PHE A 30 0.46 6.91 5.24
C PHE A 30 1.98 6.95 5.02
N ARG A 31 2.45 7.77 4.06
CA ARG A 31 3.89 7.99 3.86
C ARG A 31 4.53 8.57 5.11
N ASP A 32 3.88 9.53 5.75
CA ASP A 32 4.39 10.18 6.95
C ASP A 32 4.39 9.21 8.14
N PHE A 33 3.36 8.35 8.24
CA PHE A 33 3.33 7.21 9.16
C PHE A 33 4.51 6.24 8.92
N LEU A 34 4.83 5.90 7.67
CA LEU A 34 5.99 5.07 7.33
C LEU A 34 7.34 5.70 7.69
N ASN A 35 7.42 7.02 7.81
CA ASN A 35 8.63 7.73 8.20
C ASN A 35 8.81 7.86 9.71
N GLN A 36 7.80 7.50 10.51
CA GLN A 36 7.93 7.53 11.95
C GLN A 36 8.95 6.45 12.36
N PRO A 37 9.91 6.77 13.25
CA PRO A 37 10.83 5.78 13.76
C PRO A 37 10.00 4.70 14.44
N MET A 38 10.02 3.51 13.85
CA MET A 38 9.40 2.34 14.46
C MET A 38 10.23 2.08 15.71
N ASP A 39 9.68 2.28 16.91
CA ASP A 39 10.32 1.90 18.17
C ASP A 39 10.46 0.37 18.21
N ARG A 40 11.47 -0.14 17.49
CA ARG A 40 11.90 -1.53 17.48
C ARG A 40 12.80 -1.85 18.67
N THR A 41 13.06 -0.87 19.52
CA THR A 41 14.02 -0.91 20.62
C THR A 41 13.41 -0.36 21.90
N GLU A 42 12.36 -1.00 22.40
CA GLU A 42 12.17 -1.07 23.85
C GLU A 42 12.38 -2.52 24.30
N LYS A 43 13.44 -2.72 25.10
CA LYS A 43 13.88 -3.92 25.83
C LYS A 43 15.09 -4.70 25.28
N LEU A 44 16.18 -4.01 24.98
CA LEU A 44 17.53 -4.62 25.05
C LEU A 44 18.57 -3.73 25.74
N ALA A 45 18.18 -2.59 26.31
CA ALA A 45 19.01 -1.78 27.18
C ALA A 45 18.46 -1.88 28.60
N ASN A 46 18.86 -2.94 29.31
CA ASN A 46 18.95 -3.10 30.77
C ASN A 46 19.06 -4.60 31.10
N CYS A 47 20.14 -5.24 30.67
CA CYS A 47 20.61 -6.47 31.30
C CYS A 47 22.08 -6.24 31.67
N ASP A 48 22.29 -5.90 32.94
CA ASP A 48 23.59 -5.97 33.58
C ASP A 48 24.23 -7.36 33.34
N PRO A 49 25.54 -7.45 33.04
CA PRO A 49 26.17 -8.73 32.70
C PRO A 49 26.35 -9.72 33.88
N GLU A 50 25.93 -9.38 35.10
CA GLU A 50 26.42 -10.09 36.30
C GLU A 50 25.42 -10.96 37.06
N HIS A 51 24.15 -11.09 36.65
CA HIS A 51 23.23 -12.04 37.30
C HIS A 51 22.58 -12.99 36.28
N ASP A 52 23.26 -14.12 36.07
CA ASP A 52 22.72 -15.34 35.48
C ASP A 52 21.60 -15.90 36.38
N GLN A 53 20.40 -15.38 36.17
CA GLN A 53 19.15 -16.10 36.42
C GLN A 53 18.27 -15.93 35.19
N SER A 54 18.40 -16.90 34.28
CA SER A 54 17.52 -17.10 33.11
C SER A 54 16.11 -16.55 33.29
N PRO A 55 15.67 -15.57 32.47
CA PRO A 55 14.27 -15.33 32.26
C PRO A 55 13.77 -16.31 31.21
N LYS A 56 13.04 -17.34 31.66
CA LYS A 56 12.06 -18.04 30.81
C LYS A 56 11.01 -17.02 30.39
N GLY A 57 11.20 -16.41 29.23
CA GLY A 57 10.21 -15.54 28.62
C GLY A 57 10.29 -15.74 27.12
N ASP A 58 9.36 -16.51 26.57
CA ASP A 58 8.92 -16.29 25.20
C ASP A 58 8.43 -14.83 25.15
N LEU A 59 9.31 -13.88 24.80
CA LEU A 59 8.83 -12.56 24.42
C LEU A 59 8.12 -12.77 23.08
N PRO A 60 6.79 -12.61 23.02
CA PRO A 60 6.14 -12.55 21.73
C PRO A 60 6.74 -11.35 21.03
N LEU A 61 7.15 -11.49 19.77
CA LEU A 61 7.21 -10.33 18.91
C LEU A 61 5.80 -9.74 18.88
N LYS A 62 5.55 -8.76 19.75
CA LYS A 62 4.51 -7.80 19.51
C LYS A 62 5.00 -7.01 18.30
N ILE A 63 4.76 -7.56 17.09
CA ILE A 63 4.50 -6.68 15.96
C ILE A 63 3.49 -5.70 16.51
N ASN A 64 3.85 -4.43 16.56
CA ASN A 64 3.03 -3.41 17.17
C ASN A 64 1.64 -3.55 16.55
N ASP A 65 0.66 -4.07 17.29
CA ASP A 65 -0.64 -4.49 16.73
C ASP A 65 -1.29 -3.30 16.01
N ASP A 66 -0.98 -2.10 16.49
CA ASP A 66 -1.34 -0.81 15.91
C ASP A 66 -0.80 -0.61 14.49
N TRP A 67 0.45 -1.02 14.21
CA TRP A 67 1.06 -0.88 12.87
C TRP A 67 0.41 -1.84 11.85
N ALA A 68 0.18 -3.09 12.24
CA ALA A 68 -0.50 -4.08 11.40
C ALA A 68 -1.95 -3.67 11.13
N GLN A 69 -2.64 -3.11 12.13
CA GLN A 69 -3.98 -2.57 11.98
C GLN A 69 -4.01 -1.38 11.02
N GLU A 70 -3.14 -0.38 11.17
CA GLU A 70 -3.18 0.79 10.28
C GLU A 70 -2.77 0.45 8.85
N PHE A 71 -1.80 -0.48 8.69
CA PHE A 71 -1.47 -1.01 7.38
C PHE A 71 -2.67 -1.72 6.71
N THR A 72 -3.39 -2.54 7.47
CA THR A 72 -4.58 -3.26 6.97
C THR A 72 -5.71 -2.30 6.61
N LYS A 73 -5.97 -1.30 7.47
CA LYS A 73 -6.99 -0.28 7.20
C LYS A 73 -6.65 0.53 5.96
N TYR A 74 -5.41 0.99 5.83
CA TYR A 74 -4.95 1.76 4.68
C TYR A 74 -5.04 0.95 3.38
N THR A 75 -4.58 -0.30 3.38
CA THR A 75 -4.61 -1.16 2.18
C THR A 75 -6.04 -1.53 1.75
N ALA A 76 -6.93 -1.81 2.69
CA ALA A 76 -8.34 -2.03 2.41
C ALA A 76 -9.01 -0.79 1.80
N TRP A 77 -8.81 0.37 2.44
CA TRP A 77 -9.35 1.64 1.95
C TRP A 77 -8.82 2.02 0.57
N ARG A 78 -7.50 1.89 0.34
CA ARG A 78 -6.87 2.17 -0.95
C ARG A 78 -7.41 1.26 -2.05
N SER A 79 -7.66 -0.02 -1.74
CA SER A 79 -8.23 -0.97 -2.69
C SER A 79 -9.67 -0.60 -3.08
N GLU A 80 -10.48 -0.19 -2.11
CA GLU A 80 -11.85 0.30 -2.36
C GLU A 80 -11.85 1.56 -3.24
N CYS A 81 -10.94 2.50 -2.97
CA CYS A 81 -10.79 3.72 -3.77
C CYS A 81 -10.44 3.39 -5.24
N TYR A 82 -9.45 2.52 -5.48
CA TYR A 82 -9.11 2.13 -6.85
C TYR A 82 -10.22 1.35 -7.55
N GLN A 83 -10.96 0.52 -6.82
CA GLN A 83 -12.10 -0.18 -7.41
C GLN A 83 -13.14 0.81 -7.92
N LYS A 84 -13.47 1.84 -7.13
CA LYS A 84 -14.39 2.92 -7.55
C LYS A 84 -13.88 3.65 -8.80
N LEU A 85 -12.60 4.03 -8.81
CA LEU A 85 -11.97 4.68 -9.97
C LEU A 85 -11.99 3.79 -11.22
N GLN A 86 -11.72 2.49 -11.08
CA GLN A 86 -11.76 1.55 -12.19
C GLN A 86 -13.18 1.34 -12.74
N GLU A 87 -14.18 1.26 -11.87
CA GLU A 87 -15.58 1.16 -12.27
C GLU A 87 -16.01 2.44 -13.01
N ARG A 88 -15.66 3.62 -12.52
CA ARG A 88 -15.96 4.89 -13.18
C ARG A 88 -15.25 5.02 -14.54
N ALA A 89 -13.97 4.62 -14.63
CA ALA A 89 -13.23 4.63 -15.89
C ALA A 89 -13.89 3.79 -17.00
N LYS A 90 -14.56 2.68 -16.65
CA LYS A 90 -15.34 1.89 -17.61
C LYS A 90 -16.55 2.68 -18.13
N LEU A 91 -17.29 3.34 -17.23
CA LEU A 91 -18.43 4.18 -17.60
C LEU A 91 -18.01 5.38 -18.44
N GLU A 92 -16.88 6.01 -18.11
CA GLU A 92 -16.30 7.08 -18.90
C GLU A 92 -15.92 6.63 -20.30
N LEU A 93 -15.32 5.44 -20.45
CA LEU A 93 -14.98 4.87 -21.76
C LEU A 93 -16.23 4.61 -22.60
N GLU A 94 -17.32 4.12 -21.99
CA GLU A 94 -18.61 3.97 -22.66
C GLU A 94 -19.16 5.32 -23.13
N LEU A 95 -19.09 6.36 -22.30
CA LEU A 95 -19.50 7.72 -22.68
C LEU A 95 -18.64 8.29 -23.82
N GLN A 96 -17.32 8.14 -23.72
CA GLN A 96 -16.39 8.58 -24.77
C GLN A 96 -16.70 7.88 -26.10
N THR A 97 -17.00 6.57 -26.06
CA THR A 97 -17.40 5.80 -27.24
C THR A 97 -18.73 6.30 -27.82
N LYS A 98 -19.73 6.56 -26.98
CA LYS A 98 -21.02 7.14 -27.40
C LYS A 98 -20.82 8.51 -28.05
N VAL A 99 -19.97 9.36 -27.49
CA VAL A 99 -19.63 10.67 -28.05
C VAL A 99 -18.95 10.52 -29.42
N CYS A 100 -17.94 9.65 -29.53
CA CYS A 100 -17.23 9.37 -30.79
C CYS A 100 -18.18 8.92 -31.90
N ASN A 101 -19.12 8.03 -31.57
CA ASN A 101 -20.11 7.52 -32.51
C ASN A 101 -21.07 8.63 -32.98
N LEU A 102 -21.45 9.56 -32.10
CA LEU A 102 -22.31 10.69 -32.47
C LEU A 102 -21.62 11.71 -33.38
N ILE A 103 -20.32 11.95 -33.17
CA ILE A 103 -19.56 12.93 -33.97
C ILE A 103 -18.87 12.30 -35.18
N GLY A 104 -18.93 10.97 -35.33
CA GLY A 104 -18.28 10.23 -36.42
C GLY A 104 -16.75 10.28 -36.39
N LYS A 105 -16.13 10.48 -35.21
CA LYS A 105 -14.67 10.56 -35.05
C LYS A 105 -14.18 9.58 -34.01
N LEU A 106 -13.22 8.75 -34.39
CA LEU A 106 -12.52 7.78 -33.54
C LEU A 106 -11.01 7.92 -33.78
N PRO A 107 -10.14 7.79 -32.75
CA PRO A 107 -10.45 7.60 -31.33
C PRO A 107 -10.94 8.88 -30.64
N PHE A 108 -11.36 8.78 -29.37
CA PHE A 108 -11.76 9.93 -28.57
C PHE A 108 -10.60 10.93 -28.44
N GLN A 109 -10.84 12.15 -28.89
CA GLN A 109 -9.86 13.23 -28.85
C GLN A 109 -10.55 14.50 -28.39
N ALA A 110 -10.09 15.09 -27.29
CA ALA A 110 -10.76 16.28 -26.75
C ALA A 110 -10.86 17.42 -27.78
N VAL A 111 -9.83 17.61 -28.62
CA VAL A 111 -9.80 18.64 -29.69
C VAL A 111 -10.92 18.48 -30.70
N THR A 112 -11.38 17.26 -30.97
CA THR A 112 -12.43 17.03 -31.98
C THR A 112 -13.81 17.50 -31.54
N LEU A 113 -13.99 17.82 -30.26
CA LEU A 113 -15.24 18.29 -29.68
C LEU A 113 -15.46 19.80 -29.84
N GLN A 114 -14.40 20.57 -30.13
CA GLN A 114 -14.48 22.03 -30.21
C GLN A 114 -15.58 22.55 -31.16
N PRO A 115 -15.81 21.96 -32.37
CA PRO A 115 -16.88 22.43 -33.26
C PRO A 115 -18.30 22.11 -32.77
N TYR A 116 -18.44 21.24 -31.77
CA TYR A 116 -19.73 20.68 -31.33
C TYR A 116 -20.16 21.15 -29.94
N LEU A 117 -19.35 22.00 -29.28
CA LEU A 117 -19.58 22.49 -27.94
C LEU A 117 -19.47 24.01 -27.93
N GLU A 118 -20.23 24.65 -27.05
CA GLU A 118 -20.02 26.05 -26.69
C GLU A 118 -18.59 26.25 -26.13
N GLU A 119 -17.94 27.36 -26.48
CA GLU A 119 -16.55 27.67 -26.11
C GLU A 119 -16.33 27.55 -24.58
N GLY A 120 -17.24 28.06 -23.76
CA GLY A 120 -17.13 27.96 -22.30
C GLY A 120 -17.13 26.51 -21.79
N LEU A 121 -18.02 25.67 -22.34
CA LEU A 121 -18.10 24.25 -21.99
C LEU A 121 -16.86 23.49 -22.47
N TYR A 122 -16.37 23.80 -23.67
CA TYR A 122 -15.16 23.20 -24.22
C TYR A 122 -13.92 23.50 -23.36
N GLN A 123 -13.72 24.77 -22.99
CA GLN A 123 -12.60 25.18 -22.14
C GLN A 123 -12.67 24.52 -20.76
N GLU A 124 -13.86 24.44 -20.18
CA GLU A 124 -14.07 23.74 -18.91
C GLU A 124 -13.72 22.25 -19.00
N PHE A 125 -14.19 21.56 -20.04
CA PHE A 125 -13.87 20.16 -20.28
C PHE A 125 -12.36 19.91 -20.44
N ILE A 126 -11.68 20.76 -21.21
CA ILE A 126 -10.22 20.69 -21.37
C ILE A 126 -9.50 20.96 -20.05
N GLY A 127 -9.98 21.93 -19.27
CA GLY A 127 -9.47 22.26 -17.94
C GLY A 127 -9.54 21.05 -16.99
N LEU A 128 -10.72 20.43 -16.89
CA LEU A 128 -10.93 19.22 -16.10
C LEU A 128 -10.02 18.07 -16.56
N SER A 129 -9.95 17.84 -17.88
CA SER A 129 -9.11 16.79 -18.47
C SER A 129 -7.62 16.95 -18.15
N LYS A 130 -7.14 18.20 -18.05
CA LYS A 130 -5.75 18.52 -17.69
C LYS A 130 -5.53 18.36 -16.18
N ALA A 131 -6.45 18.88 -15.37
CA ALA A 131 -6.39 18.75 -13.91
C ALA A 131 -6.37 17.28 -13.49
N LEU A 132 -7.21 16.45 -14.12
CA LEU A 132 -7.30 15.01 -13.84
C LEU A 132 -5.96 14.30 -14.09
N ARG A 133 -5.34 14.59 -15.24
CA ARG A 133 -4.00 14.06 -15.58
C ARG A 133 -2.93 14.50 -14.59
N ALA A 134 -2.94 15.77 -14.18
CA ALA A 134 -1.99 16.28 -13.20
C ALA A 134 -2.15 15.57 -11.84
N LYS A 135 -3.40 15.41 -11.37
CA LYS A 135 -3.69 14.74 -10.10
C LYS A 135 -3.33 13.26 -10.11
N MET A 136 -3.62 12.56 -11.21
CA MET A 136 -3.19 11.17 -11.38
C MET A 136 -1.66 11.05 -11.31
N ALA A 137 -0.92 11.98 -11.92
CA ALA A 137 0.54 11.98 -11.84
C ALA A 137 1.06 12.22 -10.41
N GLU A 138 0.41 13.09 -9.61
CA GLU A 138 0.74 13.28 -8.19
C GLU A 138 0.58 11.98 -7.38
N VAL A 139 -0.50 11.24 -7.61
CA VAL A 139 -0.77 9.95 -6.95
C VAL A 139 0.28 8.91 -7.33
N LEU A 140 0.60 8.77 -8.61
CA LEU A 140 1.61 7.83 -9.09
C LEU A 140 3.01 8.15 -8.53
N ALA A 141 3.36 9.44 -8.45
CA ALA A 141 4.62 9.85 -7.83
C ALA A 141 4.71 9.49 -6.34
N LEU A 142 3.58 9.42 -5.62
CA LEU A 142 3.56 8.94 -4.23
C LEU A 142 3.79 7.42 -4.15
N ASP A 143 3.27 6.65 -5.11
CA ASP A 143 3.55 5.21 -5.19
C ASP A 143 5.05 4.94 -5.40
N ASP A 144 5.72 5.72 -6.24
CA ASP A 144 7.16 5.63 -6.46
C ASP A 144 7.98 5.88 -5.17
N VAL A 145 7.41 6.57 -4.18
CA VAL A 145 8.04 6.82 -2.88
C VAL A 145 7.65 5.77 -1.83
N ILE A 146 6.40 5.33 -1.81
CA ILE A 146 5.85 4.44 -0.78
C ILE A 146 6.27 2.98 -1.03
N LEU A 147 6.20 2.51 -2.28
CA LEU A 147 6.45 1.11 -2.62
C LEU A 147 7.87 0.65 -2.26
N PRO A 148 8.94 1.40 -2.57
CA PRO A 148 10.30 0.99 -2.18
C PRO A 148 10.47 0.86 -0.67
N LYS A 149 9.82 1.72 0.13
CA LYS A 149 9.87 1.65 1.60
C LYS A 149 9.20 0.40 2.12
N LEU A 150 8.00 0.11 1.63
CA LEU A 150 7.29 -1.13 2.00
C LEU A 150 8.09 -2.38 1.63
N GLN A 151 8.75 -2.36 0.48
CA GLN A 151 9.61 -3.46 0.05
C GLN A 151 10.82 -3.64 0.98
N MET A 152 11.47 -2.54 1.39
CA MET A 152 12.57 -2.58 2.35
C MET A 152 12.12 -3.13 3.71
N GLU A 153 10.96 -2.72 4.20
CA GLU A 153 10.40 -3.23 5.47
C GLU A 153 10.05 -4.72 5.38
N LEU A 154 9.48 -5.16 4.25
CA LEU A 154 9.17 -6.57 4.02
C LEU A 154 10.44 -7.43 4.05
N GLU A 155 11.51 -7.00 3.39
CA GLU A 155 12.79 -7.72 3.40
C GLU A 155 13.41 -7.74 4.81
N GLY A 156 13.30 -6.64 5.57
CA GLY A 156 13.71 -6.60 6.98
C GLY A 156 12.97 -7.63 7.85
N ILE A 157 11.64 -7.71 7.73
CA ILE A 157 10.80 -8.67 8.45
C ILE A 157 11.16 -10.12 8.06
N LYS A 158 11.40 -10.39 6.78
CA LYS A 158 11.84 -11.73 6.32
C LYS A 158 13.17 -12.14 6.95
N LEU A 159 14.14 -11.23 6.98
CA LEU A 159 15.45 -11.48 7.60
C LEU A 159 15.31 -11.77 9.09
N GLU A 160 14.47 -11.01 9.80
CA GLU A 160 14.21 -11.24 11.22
C GLU A 160 13.50 -12.57 11.48
N LEU A 161 12.53 -12.93 10.64
CA LEU A 161 11.86 -14.23 10.69
C LEU A 161 12.85 -15.38 10.46
N HIS A 162 13.78 -15.25 9.51
CA HIS A 162 14.86 -16.23 9.33
C HIS A 162 15.79 -16.31 10.55
N ARG A 163 16.14 -15.18 11.16
CA ARG A 163 16.94 -15.14 12.39
C ARG A 163 16.25 -15.92 13.52
N LEU A 164 14.96 -15.70 13.73
CA LEU A 164 14.16 -16.36 14.76
C LEU A 164 14.02 -17.86 14.50
N GLN A 165 13.74 -18.26 13.26
CA GLN A 165 13.68 -19.66 12.87
C GLN A 165 15.03 -20.37 13.10
N ASN A 166 16.14 -19.70 12.79
CA ASN A 166 17.48 -20.25 13.05
C ASN A 166 17.79 -20.33 14.54
N ALA A 167 17.42 -19.31 15.33
CA ALA A 167 17.53 -19.34 16.79
C ALA A 167 16.69 -20.47 17.41
N GLN A 168 15.48 -20.71 16.91
CA GLN A 168 14.62 -21.81 17.36
C GLN A 168 15.20 -23.17 16.96
N ARG A 169 15.71 -23.32 15.74
CA ARG A 169 16.37 -24.56 15.29
C ARG A 169 17.61 -24.89 16.11
N THR A 170 18.44 -23.89 16.39
CA THR A 170 19.64 -24.06 17.23
C THR A 170 19.25 -24.39 18.66
N LYS A 171 18.30 -23.68 19.27
CA LYS A 171 17.75 -24.01 20.59
C LYS A 171 17.25 -25.47 20.66
N ASN A 172 16.45 -25.90 19.69
CA ASN A 172 15.94 -27.29 19.62
C ASN A 172 17.05 -28.33 19.41
N ALA A 173 18.13 -27.99 18.70
CA ALA A 173 19.28 -28.88 18.49
C ALA A 173 20.09 -29.08 19.78
N TYR A 174 20.22 -28.02 20.61
CA TYR A 174 20.95 -28.09 21.88
C TYR A 174 20.08 -28.57 23.06
N GLU A 175 18.75 -28.36 23.05
CA GLU A 175 17.83 -28.94 24.05
C GLU A 175 17.72 -30.47 23.91
N ASN A 176 17.86 -31.01 22.70
CA ASN A 176 17.90 -32.47 22.47
C ASN A 176 19.27 -33.12 22.76
N LEU A 177 20.28 -32.33 23.12
CA LEU A 177 21.57 -32.78 23.62
C LEU A 177 21.66 -32.63 25.16
N GLY A 178 20.53 -32.78 25.86
CA GLY A 178 20.56 -33.10 27.29
C GLY A 178 21.50 -34.29 27.54
N PRO A 179 22.22 -34.32 28.68
CA PRO A 179 23.28 -35.29 28.90
C PRO A 179 22.72 -36.69 28.70
N ARG A 180 23.14 -37.38 27.62
CA ARG A 180 22.98 -38.82 27.52
C ARG A 180 23.71 -39.37 28.73
N GLU A 181 22.97 -39.76 29.77
CA GLU A 181 23.51 -40.41 30.95
C GLU A 181 24.51 -41.46 30.48
N ALA A 182 25.76 -41.32 30.91
CA ALA A 182 26.78 -42.30 30.65
C ALA A 182 26.29 -43.61 31.28
N ARG A 183 25.80 -44.53 30.45
CA ARG A 183 25.49 -45.89 30.89
C ARG A 183 26.81 -46.53 31.28
N PHE A 184 27.11 -46.50 32.58
CA PHE A 184 28.19 -47.29 33.15
C PHE A 184 27.98 -48.74 32.73
N ILE A 185 28.88 -49.25 31.89
CA ILE A 185 28.94 -50.67 31.58
C ILE A 185 29.55 -51.32 32.81
N ASP A 186 28.71 -51.93 33.65
CA ASP A 186 29.17 -52.78 34.72
C ASP A 186 29.80 -54.04 34.09
N LYS A 187 31.13 -54.11 34.12
CA LYS A 187 31.92 -55.30 33.78
C LYS A 187 32.37 -55.95 35.10
N THR A 188 31.44 -56.56 35.81
CA THR A 188 31.76 -57.49 36.88
C THR A 188 31.63 -58.93 36.35
N LYS A 189 32.76 -59.64 36.45
CA LYS A 189 32.97 -61.05 36.15
C LYS A 189 32.51 -61.92 37.31
#